data_AF-A0AAU6HAP9-F1
#
_entry.id   AF-A0AAU6HAP9-F1
#
_cell.length_a   1.000
_cell.length_b   1.000
_cell.length_c   1.000
_cell.angle_alpha   90.00
_cell.angle_beta   90.00
_cell.angle_gamma   90.00
#
_symmetry.space_group_name_H-M   'P 1'
#
loop_
_entity.id
_entity.type
_entity.pdbx_description
1 polymer ?
#
loop_
_entity_poly.entity_id
_entity_poly.type
_entity_poly.pdbx_seq_one_letter_code
_entity_poly.pdbx_strand_id
1 'polypeptide(L)'
;MSAPVATAPAILDQYTAGLAEPTPPPENMPWAVQSLAEGAAGIALLHAETVSRYGGSWRPAHRWITAAASGPISAADQTGLFLGAPAIGFLLTTVPPAYQHLYASARAMVHQHITDLANRRVDAALARIDRRDLPTFAEYDLFYGLTGIGAYLLRTDPECPALERVLNYLVALTRPLAPANRGLPGWWVRHDPARGDSPFFPGGHGNFGAAHGIAVI
;
A
#
# COMPACT_ATOMS: atom_id res chain seq x y z
N MET A 1 27.89 12.68 -34.69
CA MET A 1 26.75 13.41 -34.08
C MET A 1 26.20 12.53 -32.98
N SER A 2 26.48 12.85 -31.72
CA SER A 2 25.84 12.17 -30.59
C SER A 2 24.42 12.70 -30.45
N ALA A 3 23.42 11.83 -30.35
CA ALA A 3 22.05 12.24 -30.05
C ALA A 3 22.03 13.03 -28.73
N PRO A 4 21.25 14.12 -28.62
CA PRO A 4 21.15 14.85 -27.36
C PRO A 4 20.57 13.92 -26.30
N VAL A 5 21.24 13.84 -25.15
CA VAL A 5 20.75 13.08 -23.99
C VAL A 5 19.52 13.80 -23.46
N ALA A 6 18.36 13.14 -23.51
CA ALA A 6 17.14 13.69 -22.94
C ALA A 6 17.31 13.92 -21.44
N THR A 7 16.92 15.10 -20.96
CA THR A 7 16.93 15.42 -19.53
C THR A 7 15.78 14.71 -18.82
N ALA A 8 15.91 14.45 -17.52
CA ALA A 8 14.84 13.80 -16.75
C ALA A 8 13.47 14.53 -16.87
N PRO A 9 13.38 15.88 -16.85
CA PRO A 9 12.13 16.58 -17.11
C PRO A 9 11.55 16.30 -18.50
N ALA A 10 12.37 16.29 -19.56
CA ALA A 10 11.89 16.02 -20.91
C ALA A 10 11.33 14.60 -21.06
N ILE A 11 11.93 13.61 -20.37
CA ILE A 11 11.43 12.23 -20.34
C ILE A 11 10.10 12.16 -19.57
N LEU A 12 10.00 12.83 -18.42
CA LEU A 12 8.77 12.87 -17.62
C LEU A 12 7.62 13.56 -18.38
N ASP A 13 7.90 14.64 -19.10
CA ASP A 13 6.92 15.32 -19.95
C ASP A 13 6.39 14.38 -21.03
N GLN A 14 7.25 13.59 -21.66
CA GLN A 14 6.84 12.62 -22.68
C GLN A 14 5.92 11.53 -22.10
N TYR A 15 6.28 10.96 -20.93
CA TYR A 15 5.44 9.94 -20.29
C TYR A 15 4.12 10.51 -19.77
N THR A 16 4.15 11.67 -19.12
CA THR A 16 2.93 12.30 -18.58
C THR A 16 1.99 12.78 -19.68
N ALA A 17 2.50 13.19 -20.84
CA ALA A 17 1.67 13.49 -22.02
C ALA A 17 0.96 12.24 -22.55
N GLY A 18 1.65 11.10 -22.62
CA GLY A 18 1.04 9.81 -23.00
C GLY A 18 0.01 9.29 -21.99
N LEU A 19 0.07 9.79 -20.74
CA LEU A 19 -0.82 9.43 -19.64
C LEU A 19 -1.70 10.61 -19.23
N ALA A 20 -2.04 11.54 -20.13
CA ALA A 20 -2.76 12.76 -19.76
C ALA A 20 -4.25 12.55 -19.44
N GLU A 21 -4.85 11.51 -20.03
CA GLU A 21 -6.28 11.20 -19.94
C GLU A 21 -6.51 9.77 -19.42
N PRO A 22 -7.43 9.56 -18.46
CA PRO A 22 -7.78 8.24 -17.97
C PRO A 22 -8.39 7.35 -19.05
N THR A 23 -7.92 6.12 -19.14
CA THR A 23 -8.61 5.04 -19.85
C THR A 23 -9.50 4.26 -18.87
N PRO A 24 -10.68 3.79 -19.30
CA PRO A 24 -11.51 2.91 -18.48
C PRO A 24 -10.73 1.64 -18.11
N PRO A 25 -10.87 1.11 -16.88
CA PRO A 25 -10.28 -0.16 -16.54
C PRO A 25 -10.90 -1.30 -17.37
N PRO A 26 -10.17 -2.39 -17.60
CA PRO A 26 -10.76 -3.62 -18.13
C PRO A 26 -11.95 -4.08 -17.27
N GLU A 27 -13.04 -4.54 -17.90
CA GLU A 27 -14.26 -4.96 -17.20
C GLU A 27 -14.04 -6.06 -16.16
N ASN A 28 -13.03 -6.91 -16.38
CA ASN A 28 -12.65 -7.99 -15.47
C ASN A 28 -11.77 -7.55 -14.30
N MET A 29 -11.30 -6.29 -14.29
CA MET A 29 -10.44 -5.73 -13.23
C MET A 29 -10.90 -4.33 -12.81
N PRO A 30 -12.16 -4.15 -12.37
CA PRO A 30 -12.67 -2.85 -11.94
C PRO A 30 -11.91 -2.30 -10.72
N TRP A 31 -11.26 -3.17 -9.93
CA TRP A 31 -10.40 -2.80 -8.81
C TRP A 31 -9.07 -2.17 -9.24
N ALA A 32 -8.61 -2.38 -10.48
CA ALA A 32 -7.31 -1.93 -10.94
C ALA A 32 -7.15 -0.41 -10.87
N VAL A 33 -8.23 0.36 -11.01
CA VAL A 33 -8.18 1.83 -10.89
C VAL A 33 -7.63 2.31 -9.54
N GLN A 34 -7.80 1.52 -8.47
CA GLN A 34 -7.32 1.83 -7.12
C GLN A 34 -5.88 1.37 -6.88
N SER A 35 -5.27 0.65 -7.83
CA SER A 35 -3.92 0.11 -7.69
C SER A 35 -2.85 1.19 -7.85
N LEU A 36 -1.91 1.26 -6.91
CA LEU A 36 -0.69 2.06 -7.07
C LEU A 36 0.30 1.44 -8.06
N ALA A 37 0.29 0.12 -8.20
CA ALA A 37 1.24 -0.60 -9.06
C ALA A 37 0.83 -0.55 -10.54
N GLU A 38 -0.46 -0.67 -10.82
CA GLU A 38 -0.95 -1.01 -12.17
C GLU A 38 -2.08 -0.11 -12.66
N GLY A 39 -2.44 0.94 -11.92
CA GLY A 39 -3.68 1.66 -12.16
C GLY A 39 -3.66 3.18 -12.01
N ALA A 40 -4.87 3.72 -12.04
CA ALA A 40 -5.13 5.16 -12.03
C ALA A 40 -4.52 5.84 -10.79
N ALA A 41 -4.49 5.19 -9.63
CA ALA A 41 -3.87 5.74 -8.44
C ALA A 41 -2.35 5.95 -8.60
N GLY A 42 -1.64 5.00 -9.22
CA GLY A 42 -0.21 5.13 -9.53
C GLY A 42 0.09 6.23 -10.56
N ILE A 43 -0.76 6.32 -11.59
CA ILE A 43 -0.63 7.37 -12.62
C ILE A 43 -0.94 8.76 -12.03
N ALA A 44 -1.93 8.86 -11.15
CA ALA A 44 -2.22 10.08 -10.41
C ALA A 44 -1.03 10.54 -9.58
N LEU A 45 -0.34 9.61 -8.90
CA LEU A 45 0.85 9.89 -8.10
C LEU A 45 1.98 10.46 -8.97
N LEU A 46 2.21 9.89 -10.16
CA LEU A 46 3.19 10.42 -11.13
C LEU A 46 2.88 11.88 -11.47
N HIS A 47 1.65 12.21 -11.83
CA HIS A 47 1.25 13.58 -12.15
C HIS A 47 1.37 14.52 -10.95
N ALA A 48 0.99 14.07 -9.75
CA ALA A 48 1.08 14.87 -8.53
C ALA A 48 2.53 15.21 -8.17
N GLU A 49 3.44 14.23 -8.24
CA GLU A 49 4.87 14.42 -7.98
C GLU A 49 5.53 15.31 -9.05
N THR A 50 5.20 15.13 -10.33
CA THR A 50 5.73 15.95 -11.43
C THR A 50 5.35 17.42 -11.23
N VAL A 51 4.07 17.71 -10.97
CA VAL A 51 3.61 19.09 -10.72
C VAL A 51 4.25 19.68 -9.47
N SER A 52 4.44 18.88 -8.42
CA SER A 52 5.06 19.35 -7.18
C SER A 52 6.54 19.72 -7.33
N ARG A 53 7.28 19.00 -8.19
CA ARG A 53 8.73 19.18 -8.36
C ARG A 53 9.10 20.13 -9.49
N TYR A 54 8.32 20.13 -10.57
CA TYR A 54 8.66 20.83 -11.81
C TYR A 54 7.62 21.89 -12.22
N GLY A 55 6.51 22.00 -11.48
CA GLY A 55 5.40 22.87 -11.83
C GLY A 55 4.51 22.30 -12.94
N GLY A 56 3.58 23.12 -13.44
CA GLY A 56 2.64 22.72 -14.48
C GLY A 56 1.19 22.66 -13.99
N SER A 57 0.31 22.10 -14.83
CA SER A 57 -1.11 22.04 -14.55
C SER A 57 -1.45 20.92 -13.58
N TRP A 58 -2.25 21.21 -12.55
CA TRP A 58 -2.82 20.19 -11.64
C TRP A 58 -3.93 19.35 -12.30
N ARG A 59 -4.46 19.78 -13.45
CA ARG A 59 -5.62 19.17 -14.09
C ARG A 59 -5.44 17.67 -14.41
N PRO A 60 -4.31 17.20 -14.97
CA PRO A 60 -4.08 15.76 -15.19
C PRO A 60 -4.10 14.96 -13.88
N ALA A 61 -3.43 15.44 -12.83
CA ALA A 61 -3.46 14.80 -11.52
C ALA A 61 -4.89 14.69 -10.98
N HIS A 62 -5.66 15.78 -11.04
CA HIS A 62 -7.06 15.79 -10.61
C HIS A 62 -7.94 14.79 -11.36
N ARG A 63 -7.77 14.66 -12.68
CA ARG A 63 -8.52 13.68 -13.49
C ARG A 63 -8.21 12.25 -13.09
N TRP A 64 -6.93 11.92 -12.88
CA TRP A 64 -6.54 10.57 -12.47
C TRP A 64 -6.96 10.25 -11.03
N ILE A 65 -6.90 11.22 -10.11
CA ILE A 65 -7.46 11.06 -8.75
C ILE A 65 -8.97 10.77 -8.83
N THR A 66 -9.69 11.53 -9.66
CA THR A 66 -11.13 11.33 -9.86
C THR A 66 -11.43 9.96 -10.48
N ALA A 67 -10.63 9.51 -11.46
CA ALA A 67 -10.77 8.19 -12.06
C ALA A 67 -10.52 7.07 -11.04
N ALA A 68 -9.46 7.19 -10.21
CA ALA A 68 -9.14 6.23 -9.17
C ALA A 68 -10.23 6.09 -8.09
N ALA A 69 -11.00 7.17 -7.87
CA ALA A 69 -12.11 7.25 -6.91
C ALA A 69 -13.51 7.24 -7.56
N SER A 70 -13.61 6.89 -8.85
CA SER A 70 -14.87 7.00 -9.61
C SER A 70 -15.91 5.92 -9.27
N GLY A 71 -15.50 4.84 -8.61
CA GLY A 71 -16.35 3.74 -8.19
C GLY A 71 -16.20 3.41 -6.70
N PRO A 72 -16.88 2.35 -6.21
CA PRO A 72 -16.75 1.89 -4.83
C PRO A 72 -15.28 1.61 -4.47
N ILE A 73 -14.79 2.25 -3.40
CA ILE A 73 -13.43 2.06 -2.90
C ILE A 73 -13.44 0.89 -1.90
N SER A 74 -12.62 -0.13 -2.16
CA SER A 74 -12.57 -1.30 -1.27
C SER A 74 -11.80 -0.98 0.01
N ALA A 75 -12.38 -1.29 1.17
CA ALA A 75 -11.70 -1.34 2.46
C ALA A 75 -11.79 -2.76 3.06
N ALA A 76 -11.81 -3.77 2.20
CA ALA A 76 -11.84 -5.18 2.59
C ALA A 76 -10.48 -5.62 3.14
N ASP A 77 -10.46 -6.75 3.86
CA ASP A 77 -9.26 -7.23 4.56
C ASP A 77 -8.09 -7.58 3.63
N GLN A 78 -8.36 -7.81 2.34
CA GLN A 78 -7.36 -8.08 1.30
C GLN A 78 -6.71 -6.81 0.72
N THR A 79 -7.15 -5.62 1.14
CA THR A 79 -6.58 -4.34 0.72
C THR A 79 -5.35 -3.96 1.52
N GLY A 80 -4.52 -3.06 0.98
CA GLY A 80 -3.29 -2.61 1.61
C GLY A 80 -2.72 -1.39 0.90
N LEU A 81 -1.49 -0.99 1.22
CA LEU A 81 -0.90 0.24 0.72
C LEU A 81 -0.96 0.37 -0.82
N PHE A 82 -0.89 -0.74 -1.54
CA PHE A 82 -0.91 -0.76 -3.01
C PHE A 82 -2.28 -0.96 -3.66
N LEU A 83 -3.33 -1.22 -2.88
CA LEU A 83 -4.68 -1.46 -3.42
C LEU A 83 -5.77 -1.03 -2.44
N GLY A 84 -6.82 -0.39 -2.95
CA GLY A 84 -8.03 -0.07 -2.19
C GLY A 84 -7.93 1.25 -1.42
N ALA A 85 -8.66 1.35 -0.32
CA ALA A 85 -8.72 2.54 0.53
C ALA A 85 -7.33 3.00 0.98
N PRO A 86 -6.39 2.14 1.43
CA PRO A 86 -5.06 2.61 1.82
C PRO A 86 -4.26 3.21 0.66
N ALA A 87 -4.39 2.69 -0.56
CA ALA A 87 -3.77 3.25 -1.76
C ALA A 87 -4.32 4.65 -2.09
N ILE A 88 -5.65 4.82 -2.08
CA ILE A 88 -6.29 6.13 -2.29
C ILE A 88 -5.91 7.10 -1.18
N GLY A 89 -5.92 6.64 0.07
CA GLY A 89 -5.51 7.42 1.22
C GLY A 89 -4.08 7.93 1.06
N PHE A 90 -3.14 7.05 0.71
CA PHE A 90 -1.74 7.41 0.44
C PHE A 90 -1.62 8.42 -0.70
N LEU A 91 -2.30 8.19 -1.83
CA LEU A 91 -2.34 9.15 -2.94
C LEU A 91 -2.80 10.54 -2.48
N LEU A 92 -3.85 10.63 -1.67
CA LEU A 92 -4.35 11.93 -1.19
C LEU A 92 -3.37 12.66 -0.26
N THR A 93 -2.39 11.96 0.34
CA THR A 93 -1.33 12.61 1.12
C THR A 93 -0.27 13.29 0.26
N THR A 94 -0.20 13.02 -1.05
CA THR A 94 0.75 13.65 -1.98
C THR A 94 0.17 14.89 -2.65
N VAL A 95 -1.10 15.23 -2.36
CA VAL A 95 -1.73 16.45 -2.88
C VAL A 95 -1.06 17.70 -2.28
N PRO A 96 -0.56 18.64 -3.11
CA PRO A 96 0.08 19.87 -2.64
C PRO A 96 -0.87 20.76 -1.83
N PRO A 97 -0.38 21.56 -0.88
CA PRO A 97 -1.20 22.42 -0.01
C PRO A 97 -2.25 23.26 -0.75
N ALA A 98 -1.89 23.83 -1.91
CA ALA A 98 -2.78 24.63 -2.74
C ALA A 98 -4.06 23.89 -3.18
N TYR A 99 -4.04 22.57 -3.25
CA TYR A 99 -5.15 21.74 -3.75
C TYR A 99 -5.77 20.83 -2.69
N GLN A 100 -5.25 20.80 -1.46
CA GLN A 100 -5.74 19.89 -0.41
C GLN A 100 -7.24 20.09 -0.09
N HIS A 101 -7.71 21.33 -0.16
CA HIS A 101 -9.12 21.68 0.08
C HIS A 101 -10.08 20.93 -0.86
N LEU A 102 -9.65 20.59 -2.08
CA LEU A 102 -10.47 19.85 -3.05
C LEU A 102 -10.78 18.41 -2.61
N TYR A 103 -9.96 17.84 -1.72
CA TYR A 103 -10.05 16.43 -1.34
C TYR A 103 -10.24 16.22 0.16
N ALA A 104 -10.46 17.30 0.93
CA ALA A 104 -10.50 17.24 2.40
C ALA A 104 -11.55 16.23 2.91
N SER A 105 -12.76 16.27 2.36
CA SER A 105 -13.83 15.33 2.74
C SER A 105 -13.50 13.89 2.37
N ALA A 106 -12.97 13.65 1.18
CA ALA A 106 -12.58 12.31 0.72
C ALA A 106 -11.45 11.74 1.59
N ARG A 107 -10.46 12.57 1.91
CA ARG A 107 -9.34 12.20 2.79
C ARG A 107 -9.84 11.81 4.17
N ALA A 108 -10.74 12.58 4.78
CA ALA A 108 -11.30 12.26 6.10
C ALA A 108 -12.06 10.93 6.11
N MET A 109 -12.92 10.71 5.11
CA MET A 109 -13.70 9.47 4.97
C MET A 109 -12.82 8.24 4.76
N VAL A 110 -11.87 8.32 3.81
CA VAL A 110 -10.95 7.23 3.52
C VAL A 110 -10.05 6.94 4.71
N HIS A 111 -9.57 7.97 5.41
CA HIS A 111 -8.77 7.80 6.62
C HIS A 111 -9.50 7.02 7.70
N GLN A 112 -10.77 7.34 7.97
CA GLN A 112 -11.59 6.57 8.92
C GLN A 112 -11.67 5.09 8.53
N HIS A 113 -11.93 4.79 7.26
CA HIS A 113 -12.00 3.40 6.79
C HIS A 113 -10.67 2.65 6.92
N ILE A 114 -9.54 3.34 6.70
CA ILE A 114 -8.21 2.74 6.89
C ILE A 114 -7.95 2.46 8.38
N THR A 115 -8.34 3.37 9.27
CA THR A 115 -8.24 3.19 10.71
C THR A 115 -9.09 1.99 11.18
N ASP A 116 -10.32 1.86 10.68
CA ASP A 116 -11.18 0.72 11.01
C ASP A 116 -10.61 -0.60 10.47
N LEU A 117 -10.06 -0.59 9.24
CA LEU A 117 -9.38 -1.73 8.63
C LEU A 117 -8.15 -2.15 9.46
N ALA A 118 -7.32 -1.19 9.87
CA ALA A 118 -6.15 -1.44 10.70
C ALA A 118 -6.53 -2.15 12.00
N ASN A 119 -7.55 -1.64 12.69
CA ASN A 119 -8.01 -2.20 13.96
C ASN A 119 -8.51 -3.64 13.80
N ARG A 120 -9.41 -3.90 12.84
CA ARG A 120 -9.94 -5.26 12.60
C ARG A 120 -8.85 -6.25 12.23
N ARG A 121 -7.88 -5.83 11.41
CA ARG A 121 -6.78 -6.69 10.98
C ARG A 121 -5.78 -6.96 12.10
N VAL A 122 -5.52 -5.99 12.97
CA VAL A 122 -4.73 -6.21 14.19
C VAL A 122 -5.44 -7.22 15.11
N ASP A 123 -6.76 -7.10 15.31
CA ASP A 123 -7.50 -8.06 16.13
C ASP A 123 -7.39 -9.49 15.57
N ALA A 124 -7.57 -9.66 14.26
CA ALA A 124 -7.42 -10.95 13.60
C ALA A 124 -5.99 -11.51 13.73
N ALA A 125 -4.98 -10.66 13.59
CA ALA A 125 -3.58 -11.06 13.65
C ALA A 125 -3.12 -11.42 15.07
N LEU A 126 -3.57 -10.69 16.09
CA LEU A 126 -3.32 -11.03 17.49
C LEU A 126 -4.03 -12.34 17.88
N ALA A 127 -5.29 -12.52 17.47
CA ALA A 127 -6.00 -13.78 17.70
C ALA A 127 -5.31 -14.98 17.02
N ARG A 128 -4.67 -14.78 15.86
CA ARG A 128 -3.82 -15.80 15.22
C ARG A 128 -2.58 -16.10 16.07
N ILE A 129 -1.88 -15.07 16.57
CA ILE A 129 -0.71 -15.26 17.45
C ILE A 129 -1.11 -16.08 18.69
N ASP A 130 -2.27 -15.81 19.28
CA ASP A 130 -2.77 -16.56 20.44
C ASP A 130 -3.02 -18.04 20.13
N ARG A 131 -3.50 -18.36 18.93
CA ARG A 131 -3.64 -19.74 18.43
C ARG A 131 -2.31 -20.37 18.02
N ARG A 132 -1.22 -19.59 17.94
CA ARG A 132 0.12 -20.00 17.49
C ARG A 132 0.17 -20.44 16.03
N ASP A 133 -0.76 -19.92 15.23
CA ASP A 133 -0.81 -20.18 13.79
C ASP A 133 0.24 -19.32 13.05
N LEU A 134 0.79 -19.86 11.95
CA LEU A 134 1.72 -19.13 11.09
C LEU A 134 0.98 -18.05 10.29
N PRO A 135 1.56 -16.84 10.11
CA PRO A 135 0.99 -15.81 9.25
C PRO A 135 1.14 -16.15 7.75
N THR A 136 0.63 -15.24 6.92
CA THR A 136 0.95 -15.13 5.49
C THR A 136 1.53 -13.74 5.23
N PHE A 137 2.19 -13.53 4.08
CA PHE A 137 2.68 -12.18 3.71
C PHE A 137 1.59 -11.12 3.75
N ALA A 138 0.37 -11.45 3.32
CA ALA A 138 -0.72 -10.50 3.28
C ALA A 138 -1.09 -9.95 4.66
N GLU A 139 -0.71 -10.62 5.76
CA GLU A 139 -0.96 -10.11 7.11
C GLU A 139 -0.06 -8.92 7.46
N TYR A 140 1.23 -8.98 7.12
CA TYR A 140 2.25 -8.07 7.65
C TYR A 140 3.08 -7.32 6.60
N ASP A 141 3.07 -7.73 5.32
CA ASP A 141 3.94 -7.14 4.30
C ASP A 141 3.67 -5.65 3.99
N LEU A 142 4.54 -5.04 3.19
CA LEU A 142 4.42 -3.64 2.79
C LEU A 142 3.24 -3.39 1.81
N PHE A 143 2.93 -4.37 0.97
CA PHE A 143 1.98 -4.20 -0.15
C PHE A 143 0.53 -4.32 0.29
N TYR A 144 0.24 -5.36 1.04
CA TYR A 144 -1.07 -5.83 1.47
C TYR A 144 -1.19 -5.87 2.99
N GLY A 145 -0.07 -5.88 3.72
CA GLY A 145 -0.04 -6.07 5.16
C GLY A 145 -0.21 -4.83 6.02
N LEU A 146 -0.22 -5.09 7.33
CA LEU A 146 -0.31 -4.08 8.37
C LEU A 146 0.88 -3.12 8.39
N THR A 147 2.07 -3.53 7.92
CA THR A 147 3.19 -2.60 7.73
C THR A 147 2.85 -1.47 6.75
N GLY A 148 2.26 -1.80 5.59
CA GLY A 148 1.88 -0.78 4.61
C GLY A 148 0.82 0.20 5.15
N ILE A 149 -0.15 -0.33 5.90
CA ILE A 149 -1.17 0.48 6.58
C ILE A 149 -0.53 1.34 7.69
N GLY A 150 0.41 0.79 8.46
CA GLY A 150 1.17 1.50 9.48
C GLY A 150 1.98 2.66 8.91
N ALA A 151 2.64 2.46 7.76
CA ALA A 151 3.37 3.53 7.06
C ALA A 151 2.44 4.69 6.65
N TYR A 152 1.22 4.39 6.20
CA TYR A 152 0.20 5.41 5.93
C TYR A 152 -0.22 6.16 7.21
N LEU A 153 -0.52 5.45 8.30
CA LEU A 153 -0.93 6.06 9.56
C LEU A 153 0.18 6.93 10.16
N LEU A 154 1.42 6.44 10.17
CA LEU A 154 2.60 7.20 10.62
C LEU A 154 2.74 8.55 9.89
N ARG A 155 2.45 8.57 8.60
CA ARG A 155 2.52 9.79 7.79
C ARG A 155 1.36 10.76 8.05
N THR A 156 0.19 10.25 8.43
CA THR A 156 -1.06 11.02 8.42
C THR A 156 -1.56 11.42 9.80
N ASP A 157 -1.41 10.54 10.78
CA ASP A 157 -1.83 10.72 12.15
C ASP A 157 -0.94 9.85 13.08
N PRO A 158 0.31 10.29 13.35
CA PRO A 158 1.29 9.51 14.10
C PRO A 158 0.91 9.26 15.57
N GLU A 159 -0.07 10.02 16.10
CA GLU A 159 -0.54 9.88 17.48
C GLU A 159 -1.84 9.04 17.56
N CYS A 160 -2.33 8.50 16.43
CA CYS A 160 -3.57 7.74 16.46
C CYS A 160 -3.42 6.38 17.18
N PRO A 161 -4.42 5.96 17.98
CA PRO A 161 -4.37 4.66 18.67
C PRO A 161 -4.25 3.45 17.72
N ALA A 162 -4.71 3.58 16.47
CA ALA A 162 -4.59 2.51 15.49
C ALA A 162 -3.13 2.26 15.08
N LEU A 163 -2.30 3.29 14.97
CA LEU A 163 -0.88 3.12 14.68
C LEU A 163 -0.18 2.40 15.84
N GLU A 164 -0.46 2.78 17.08
CA GLU A 164 0.09 2.11 18.27
C GLU A 164 -0.25 0.61 18.24
N ARG A 165 -1.49 0.26 17.93
CA ARG A 165 -1.95 -1.13 17.80
C ARG A 165 -1.20 -1.89 16.69
N VAL A 166 -0.98 -1.26 15.54
CA VAL A 166 -0.17 -1.83 14.44
C VAL A 166 1.26 -2.08 14.89
N LEU A 167 1.91 -1.11 15.55
CA LEU A 167 3.29 -1.25 16.03
C LEU A 167 3.40 -2.35 17.09
N ASN A 168 2.45 -2.42 18.02
CA ASN A 168 2.39 -3.49 19.03
C ASN A 168 2.26 -4.87 18.39
N TYR A 169 1.44 -5.00 17.34
CA TYR A 169 1.35 -6.21 16.55
C TYR A 169 2.67 -6.56 15.85
N LEU A 170 3.32 -5.60 15.17
CA LEU A 170 4.59 -5.84 14.47
C LEU A 170 5.69 -6.29 15.44
N VAL A 171 5.76 -5.69 16.64
CA VAL A 171 6.66 -6.15 17.71
C VAL A 171 6.31 -7.56 18.15
N ALA A 172 5.04 -7.89 18.36
CA ALA A 172 4.61 -9.23 18.75
C ALA A 172 4.96 -10.27 17.68
N LEU A 173 4.85 -9.91 16.40
CA LEU A 173 5.18 -10.75 15.25
C LEU A 173 6.67 -11.15 15.21
N THR A 174 7.57 -10.34 15.75
CA THR A 174 9.01 -10.70 15.83
C THR A 174 9.31 -11.79 16.86
N ARG A 175 8.39 -12.06 17.79
CA ARG A 175 8.59 -13.03 18.88
C ARG A 175 8.29 -14.46 18.40
N PRO A 176 8.98 -15.48 18.92
CA PRO A 176 8.68 -16.88 18.57
C PRO A 176 7.25 -17.30 18.98
N LEU A 177 6.55 -18.04 18.13
CA LEU A 177 5.16 -18.48 18.38
C LEU A 177 5.04 -19.62 19.40
N ALA A 178 6.09 -20.44 19.58
CA ALA A 178 6.14 -21.48 20.61
C ALA A 178 7.58 -21.90 20.95
N PRO A 179 7.84 -22.30 22.21
CA PRO A 179 9.11 -22.97 22.58
C PRO A 179 9.33 -24.29 21.82
N ALA A 180 8.25 -24.99 21.47
CA ALA A 180 8.30 -26.31 20.82
C ALA A 180 8.53 -26.26 19.29
N ASN A 181 8.29 -25.12 18.64
CA ASN A 181 8.49 -24.93 17.19
C ASN A 181 9.94 -24.57 16.83
N ARG A 182 10.93 -25.14 17.54
CA ARG A 182 12.38 -24.85 17.36
C ARG A 182 12.77 -23.37 17.50
N GLY A 183 11.92 -22.51 18.05
CA GLY A 183 12.20 -21.08 18.14
C GLY A 183 12.09 -20.31 16.81
N LEU A 184 11.29 -20.80 15.86
CA LEU A 184 11.00 -20.04 14.64
C LEU A 184 10.38 -18.68 14.98
N PRO A 185 10.78 -17.60 14.29
CA PRO A 185 10.24 -16.27 14.56
C PRO A 185 8.76 -16.19 14.14
N GLY A 186 7.99 -15.30 14.76
CA GLY A 186 6.54 -15.27 14.54
C GLY A 186 6.07 -14.81 13.16
N TRP A 187 6.99 -14.28 12.35
CA TRP A 187 6.78 -13.91 10.95
C TRP A 187 7.11 -15.04 9.95
N TRP A 188 7.46 -16.24 10.42
CA TRP A 188 7.69 -17.40 9.55
C TRP A 188 6.41 -17.81 8.81
N VAL A 189 6.47 -17.95 7.49
CA VAL A 189 5.31 -18.33 6.66
C VAL A 189 5.42 -19.76 6.15
N ARG A 190 4.28 -20.42 5.90
CA ARG A 190 4.25 -21.79 5.36
C ARG A 190 4.40 -21.86 3.84
N HIS A 191 3.78 -20.93 3.12
CA HIS A 191 3.81 -20.90 1.67
C HIS A 191 5.21 -20.55 1.15
N ASP A 192 5.45 -20.80 -0.13
CA ASP A 192 6.67 -20.39 -0.82
C ASP A 192 6.68 -18.87 -1.11
N PRO A 193 7.79 -18.31 -1.64
CA PRO A 193 7.87 -16.88 -1.98
C PRO A 193 6.83 -16.40 -3.01
N ALA A 194 6.29 -17.30 -3.85
CA ALA A 194 5.23 -17.03 -4.83
C ALA A 194 3.82 -17.25 -4.25
N ARG A 195 3.70 -17.49 -2.93
CA ARG A 195 2.45 -17.71 -2.19
C ARG A 195 1.76 -19.05 -2.55
N GLY A 196 2.50 -20.01 -3.08
CA GLY A 196 2.05 -21.37 -3.39
C GLY A 196 2.71 -22.44 -2.53
N ASP A 197 2.51 -23.70 -2.92
CA ASP A 197 3.21 -24.84 -2.34
C ASP A 197 4.43 -25.19 -3.21
N SER A 198 5.56 -25.47 -2.57
CA SER A 198 6.80 -25.79 -3.27
C SER A 198 7.65 -26.79 -2.50
N PRO A 199 8.23 -27.81 -3.18
CA PRO A 199 9.13 -28.76 -2.53
C PRO A 199 10.45 -28.11 -2.08
N PHE A 200 10.76 -26.89 -2.53
CA PHE A 200 11.93 -26.12 -2.09
C PHE A 200 11.73 -25.49 -0.70
N PHE A 201 10.49 -25.38 -0.21
CA PHE A 201 10.14 -24.77 1.08
C PHE A 201 9.24 -25.69 1.94
N PRO A 202 9.63 -26.96 2.18
CA PRO A 202 8.74 -27.96 2.79
C PRO A 202 8.38 -27.66 4.25
N GLY A 203 9.12 -26.75 4.91
CA GLY A 203 8.84 -26.27 6.27
C GLY A 203 8.45 -24.79 6.33
N GLY A 204 8.27 -24.13 5.18
CA GLY A 204 8.11 -22.68 5.10
C GLY A 204 9.44 -21.93 5.13
N HIS A 205 9.37 -20.61 5.34
CA HIS A 205 10.56 -19.75 5.40
C HIS A 205 10.34 -18.41 6.12
N GLY A 206 11.46 -17.75 6.45
CA GLY A 206 11.51 -16.32 6.71
C GLY A 206 11.99 -15.57 5.47
N ASN A 207 11.13 -14.72 4.89
CA ASN A 207 11.50 -13.74 3.87
C ASN A 207 12.37 -12.56 4.40
N PHE A 208 13.54 -12.30 3.79
CA PHE A 208 14.42 -11.18 4.18
C PHE A 208 14.30 -9.93 3.32
N GLY A 209 13.40 -9.92 2.33
CA GLY A 209 13.20 -8.81 1.41
C GLY A 209 12.37 -7.68 2.01
N ALA A 210 12.55 -6.47 1.46
CA ALA A 210 11.77 -5.29 1.85
C ALA A 210 10.31 -5.34 1.40
N ALA A 211 9.96 -6.23 0.47
CA ALA A 211 8.59 -6.37 0.00
C ALA A 211 7.69 -7.10 1.01
N HIS A 212 8.17 -8.24 1.51
CA HIS A 212 7.36 -9.25 2.20
C HIS A 212 8.02 -9.83 3.47
N GLY A 213 9.08 -9.17 3.94
CA GLY A 213 9.99 -9.75 4.90
C GLY A 213 10.24 -8.89 6.14
N ILE A 214 11.21 -9.33 6.92
CA ILE A 214 11.62 -8.70 8.18
C ILE A 214 12.14 -7.27 8.03
N ALA A 215 12.61 -6.87 6.85
CA ALA A 215 13.17 -5.54 6.63
C ALA A 215 12.13 -4.40 6.74
N VAL A 216 10.84 -4.73 6.83
CA VAL A 216 9.73 -3.77 6.95
C VAL A 216 8.83 -4.04 8.16
N ILE A 217 9.26 -4.91 9.07
CA ILE A 217 8.64 -5.14 10.38
C ILE A 217 9.47 -4.39 11.42
#